data_AF-A0A6V7VA53-F1
#
_entry.id   AF-A0A6V7VA53-F1
#
_cell.length_a   1.000
_cell.length_b   1.000
_cell.length_c   1.000
_cell.angle_alpha   90.00
_cell.angle_beta   90.00
_cell.angle_gamma   90.00
#
_symmetry.space_group_name_H-M   'P 1'
#
loop_
_entity.id
_entity.type
_entity.pdbx_description
1 polymer ?
#
loop_
_entity_poly.entity_id
_entity_poly.type
_entity_poly.pdbx_seq_one_letter_code
_entity_poly.pdbx_strand_id
1 'polypeptide(L)'
;MREFYEENNSCLEENKEFVIEDKKTFKKVLIVKYLTKNIKKKYLILSNDYQDFDQFKCVADFLLLSKNTKTKPFGQKIGDEWKVQQGILESVEDIKINRKEMKKIMGVKYTNECFKMNGLVNKDEKVLEVKNILNKMENKNLILSKIYQKKLEKQSSCLAFFLLKIFGFNKEYLFEYEAPNSISNQIDAIYNHYKLSINDLNKVYRWDNLPEELSYGEVKFKKNTKEYKELNKCNKILKTKTKQEF
;
A
#
# COMPACT_ATOMS: atom_id res chain seq x y z
N MET A 1 0.06 -30.16 29.08
CA MET A 1 -1.36 -30.08 28.69
C MET A 1 -1.70 -28.61 28.54
N ARG A 2 -1.97 -28.16 27.29
CA ARG A 2 -2.60 -26.90 26.81
C ARG A 2 -2.05 -25.56 27.35
N GLU A 3 -1.32 -24.79 26.54
CA GLU A 3 -1.82 -23.78 25.57
C GLU A 3 -2.52 -22.59 26.23
N PHE A 4 -2.01 -21.37 26.00
CA PHE A 4 -2.74 -20.35 25.23
C PHE A 4 -1.78 -19.26 24.72
N TYR A 5 -1.89 -18.99 23.42
CA TYR A 5 -1.19 -17.96 22.65
C TYR A 5 -1.98 -16.65 22.69
N GLU A 6 -1.33 -15.55 23.06
CA GLU A 6 -1.79 -14.15 22.94
C GLU A 6 -0.47 -13.31 22.91
N GLU A 7 -0.16 -12.35 22.03
CA GLU A 7 -0.95 -11.54 21.11
C GLU A 7 -0.09 -11.14 19.89
N ASN A 8 -0.65 -11.32 18.68
CA ASN A 8 -0.22 -10.63 17.46
C ASN A 8 -1.33 -9.63 17.11
N ASN A 9 -1.19 -8.34 17.44
CA ASN A 9 -1.90 -7.20 16.81
C ASN A 9 -1.61 -5.87 17.55
N SER A 10 -0.47 -5.20 17.32
CA SER A 10 -0.24 -3.87 17.93
C SER A 10 0.22 -2.75 16.97
N CYS A 11 0.07 -2.93 15.65
CA CYS A 11 0.15 -1.76 14.74
C CYS A 11 -1.15 -0.97 14.72
N LEU A 12 -2.25 -1.61 15.11
CA LEU A 12 -3.55 -1.01 15.35
C LEU A 12 -4.09 -1.65 16.63
N GLU A 13 -3.72 -1.12 17.79
CA GLU A 13 -4.62 -1.23 18.93
C GLU A 13 -5.88 -0.46 18.51
N GLU A 14 -6.97 -1.18 18.24
CA GLU A 14 -8.27 -0.56 18.01
C GLU A 14 -8.62 0.26 19.27
N ASN A 15 -8.75 1.58 19.11
CA ASN A 15 -9.24 2.55 20.09
C ASN A 15 -8.31 2.90 21.28
N LYS A 16 -7.07 3.36 21.03
CA LYS A 16 -6.41 4.25 22.01
C LYS A 16 -6.47 5.69 21.57
N GLU A 17 -7.07 6.53 22.40
CA GLU A 17 -7.02 7.98 22.27
C GLU A 17 -5.60 8.45 22.57
N PHE A 18 -4.94 9.05 21.59
CA PHE A 18 -3.66 9.73 21.76
C PHE A 18 -3.90 11.24 21.82
N VAL A 19 -3.65 11.80 23.00
CA VAL A 19 -3.52 13.25 23.18
C VAL A 19 -2.04 13.58 22.98
N ILE A 20 -1.71 14.30 21.92
CA ILE A 20 -0.37 14.86 21.73
C ILE A 20 -0.41 16.30 22.24
N GLU A 21 0.27 16.57 23.33
CA GLU A 21 0.43 17.93 23.88
C GLU A 21 1.60 18.63 23.17
N ASP A 22 1.30 19.68 22.41
CA ASP A 22 2.31 20.63 21.96
C ASP A 22 2.61 21.61 23.10
N LYS A 23 3.86 21.66 23.57
CA LYS A 23 4.28 22.48 24.71
C LYS A 23 4.39 23.98 24.39
N LYS A 24 4.33 24.39 23.11
CA LYS A 24 4.54 25.81 22.72
C LYS A 24 3.27 26.55 22.34
N THR A 25 2.19 25.85 22.01
CA THR A 25 0.87 26.46 21.85
C THR A 25 -0.13 25.55 22.54
N PHE A 26 -0.95 26.10 23.45
CA PHE A 26 -2.04 25.39 24.12
C PHE A 26 -3.13 24.98 23.11
N LYS A 27 -2.80 24.15 22.12
CA LYS A 27 -3.71 23.48 21.21
C LYS A 27 -3.65 22.00 21.52
N LYS A 28 -4.65 21.51 22.24
CA LYS A 28 -4.99 20.09 22.26
C LYS A 28 -5.45 19.72 20.86
N VAL A 29 -4.56 19.18 20.03
CA VAL A 29 -4.96 18.63 18.74
C VAL A 29 -5.45 17.20 19.01
N LEU A 30 -6.76 17.05 19.03
CA LEU A 30 -7.43 15.77 19.24
C LEU A 30 -7.35 14.95 17.92
N ILE A 31 -6.29 14.15 17.75
CA ILE A 31 -6.12 13.29 16.57
C ILE A 31 -6.60 11.88 16.93
N VAL A 32 -7.88 11.75 17.26
CA VAL A 32 -8.47 10.44 17.50
C VAL A 32 -9.92 10.41 17.09
N LYS A 33 -10.16 9.80 15.92
CA LYS A 33 -11.31 8.98 15.51
C LYS A 33 -11.47 9.12 14.01
N TYR A 34 -10.63 8.51 13.16
CA TYR A 34 -11.08 8.30 11.77
C TYR A 34 -10.46 7.17 10.95
N LEU A 35 -9.53 6.35 11.47
CA LEU A 35 -8.94 5.29 10.65
C LEU A 35 -9.69 3.95 10.64
N THR A 36 -10.69 3.72 11.50
CA THR A 36 -11.37 2.40 11.56
C THR A 36 -12.90 2.41 11.53
N LYS A 37 -13.58 3.54 11.83
CA LYS A 37 -15.06 3.55 11.93
C LYS A 37 -15.79 3.67 10.60
N ASN A 38 -15.16 4.23 9.56
CA ASN A 38 -15.78 4.38 8.23
C ASN A 38 -15.50 3.22 7.25
N ILE A 39 -14.77 2.18 7.66
CA ILE A 39 -14.54 1.00 6.79
C ILE A 39 -15.59 -0.10 7.05
N LYS A 40 -16.26 -0.12 8.21
CA LYS A 40 -17.20 -1.19 8.59
C LYS A 40 -18.66 -1.02 8.13
N LYS A 41 -19.03 0.07 7.45
CA LYS A 41 -20.44 0.33 7.04
C LYS A 41 -20.61 0.89 5.62
N LYS A 42 -19.92 0.33 4.61
CA LYS A 42 -20.35 0.43 3.19
C LYS A 42 -19.67 -0.56 2.24
N TYR A 43 -19.47 -1.82 2.65
CA TYR A 43 -19.03 -2.89 1.73
C TYR A 43 -19.80 -4.17 2.02
N LEU A 44 -21.12 -4.07 1.87
CA LEU A 44 -21.97 -5.20 1.54
C LEU A 44 -22.73 -4.78 0.28
N ILE A 45 -22.74 -5.65 -0.72
CA ILE A 45 -23.29 -5.47 -2.08
C ILE A 45 -22.33 -4.81 -3.08
N LEU A 46 -21.56 -5.64 -3.76
CA LEU A 46 -21.60 -5.81 -5.23
C LEU A 46 -20.87 -7.13 -5.54
N SER A 47 -21.64 -8.20 -5.46
CA SER A 47 -21.37 -9.48 -6.12
C SER A 47 -21.43 -9.27 -7.63
N ASN A 48 -20.48 -9.92 -8.33
CA ASN A 48 -20.55 -10.37 -9.72
C ASN A 48 -20.83 -9.25 -10.75
N ASP A 49 -19.78 -8.76 -11.42
CA ASP A 49 -19.75 -8.33 -12.84
C ASP A 49 -18.57 -7.36 -13.14
N TYR A 50 -17.34 -7.77 -12.82
CA TYR A 50 -16.14 -7.13 -13.39
C TYR A 50 -15.06 -8.21 -13.52
N GLN A 51 -15.19 -9.05 -14.54
CA GLN A 51 -14.31 -10.17 -14.86
C GLN A 51 -13.24 -9.81 -15.90
N ASP A 52 -12.99 -8.51 -16.10
CA ASP A 52 -11.92 -8.01 -16.97
C ASP A 52 -10.85 -7.28 -16.14
N PHE A 53 -9.57 -7.56 -16.42
CA PHE A 53 -8.33 -7.04 -15.80
C PHE A 53 -7.72 -7.77 -14.58
N ASP A 54 -7.70 -9.11 -14.53
CA ASP A 54 -6.98 -9.87 -13.48
C ASP A 54 -5.64 -10.53 -13.90
N GLN A 55 -5.35 -10.66 -15.19
CA GLN A 55 -4.22 -11.49 -15.68
C GLN A 55 -2.82 -10.99 -15.28
N PHE A 56 -2.67 -9.68 -15.05
CA PHE A 56 -1.36 -9.05 -14.82
C PHE A 56 -1.09 -8.64 -13.37
N LYS A 57 -2.11 -8.71 -12.50
CA LYS A 57 -1.98 -8.34 -11.08
C LYS A 57 -1.01 -9.24 -10.33
N CYS A 58 -1.01 -10.54 -10.63
CA CYS A 58 -0.09 -11.49 -10.01
C CYS A 58 1.38 -11.18 -10.31
N VAL A 59 1.66 -10.59 -11.48
CA VAL A 59 3.00 -10.14 -11.87
C VAL A 59 3.38 -8.90 -11.08
N ALA A 60 2.49 -7.92 -10.99
CA ALA A 60 2.68 -6.72 -10.16
C ALA A 60 2.97 -7.10 -8.68
N ASP A 61 2.15 -7.99 -8.13
CA ASP A 61 2.27 -8.45 -6.74
C ASP A 61 3.59 -9.18 -6.48
N PHE A 62 4.02 -10.02 -7.43
CA PHE A 62 5.33 -10.68 -7.34
C PHE A 62 6.47 -9.68 -7.44
N LEU A 63 6.43 -8.71 -8.35
CA LEU A 63 7.47 -7.69 -8.50
C LEU A 63 7.58 -6.79 -7.26
N LEU A 64 6.46 -6.46 -6.63
CA LEU A 64 6.42 -5.77 -5.33
C LEU A 64 7.16 -6.58 -4.26
N LEU A 65 6.86 -7.89 -4.13
CA LEU A 65 7.40 -8.72 -3.07
C LEU A 65 8.86 -9.17 -3.28
N SER A 66 9.23 -9.46 -4.53
CA SER A 66 10.51 -10.12 -4.86
C SER A 66 11.62 -9.13 -5.18
N LYS A 67 11.29 -8.05 -5.90
CA LYS A 67 12.26 -7.08 -6.42
C LYS A 67 12.25 -5.76 -5.65
N ASN A 68 11.39 -5.63 -4.62
CA ASN A 68 11.19 -4.40 -3.88
C ASN A 68 10.88 -3.20 -4.81
N THR A 69 10.12 -3.49 -5.88
CA THR A 69 9.83 -2.51 -6.92
C THR A 69 9.04 -1.35 -6.31
N LYS A 70 9.46 -0.11 -6.57
CA LYS A 70 8.72 1.08 -6.11
C LYS A 70 7.33 1.09 -6.75
N THR A 71 6.33 1.38 -5.93
CA THR A 71 4.94 1.54 -6.40
C THR A 71 4.50 2.97 -6.13
N LYS A 72 3.57 3.46 -6.94
CA LYS A 72 3.01 4.81 -6.81
C LYS A 72 1.48 4.75 -6.90
N PRO A 73 0.77 5.57 -6.11
CA PRO A 73 -0.65 5.77 -6.32
C PRO A 73 -0.85 6.54 -7.63
N PHE A 74 -1.87 6.17 -8.38
CA PHE A 74 -2.33 6.90 -9.55
C PHE A 74 -3.85 6.86 -9.62
N GLY A 75 -4.45 7.98 -10.04
CA GLY A 75 -5.85 8.04 -10.42
C GLY A 75 -6.04 7.47 -11.84
N GLN A 76 -7.04 6.63 -12.01
CA GLN A 76 -7.49 6.11 -13.29
C GLN A 76 -8.99 6.39 -13.44
N LYS A 77 -9.41 6.86 -14.61
CA LYS A 77 -10.82 7.02 -14.93
C LYS A 77 -11.41 5.67 -15.32
N ILE A 78 -12.41 5.20 -14.58
CA ILE A 78 -13.12 3.93 -14.81
C ILE A 78 -14.61 4.26 -14.91
N GLY A 79 -15.14 4.25 -16.14
CA GLY A 79 -16.42 4.88 -16.46
C GLY A 79 -16.35 6.39 -16.25
N ASP A 80 -17.30 6.95 -15.52
CA ASP A 80 -17.32 8.38 -15.17
C ASP A 80 -16.63 8.70 -13.84
N GLU A 81 -16.09 7.69 -13.15
CA GLU A 81 -15.48 7.84 -11.83
C GLU A 81 -13.95 7.81 -11.90
N TRP A 82 -13.31 8.72 -11.16
CA TRP A 82 -11.88 8.61 -10.86
C TRP A 82 -11.67 7.66 -9.69
N LYS A 83 -10.83 6.64 -9.90
CA LYS A 83 -10.45 5.66 -8.87
C LYS A 83 -8.95 5.72 -8.65
N VAL A 84 -8.53 5.74 -7.39
CA VAL A 84 -7.12 5.65 -7.04
C VAL A 84 -6.72 4.18 -6.96
N GLN A 85 -5.64 3.84 -7.65
CA GLN A 85 -5.03 2.53 -7.65
C GLN A 85 -3.55 2.64 -7.30
N GLN A 86 -2.98 1.54 -6.82
CA GLN A 86 -1.54 1.42 -6.59
C GLN A 86 -0.95 0.47 -7.62
N GLY A 87 0.15 0.90 -8.26
CA GLY A 87 0.82 0.07 -9.27
C GLY A 87 2.29 0.42 -9.46
N ILE A 88 2.92 -0.32 -10.37
CA ILE A 88 4.30 -0.11 -10.82
C ILE A 88 4.23 0.69 -12.13
N LEU A 89 4.79 1.90 -12.13
CA LEU A 89 4.71 2.87 -13.22
C LEU A 89 6.04 3.04 -13.98
N GLU A 90 7.09 2.28 -13.64
CA GLU A 90 8.47 2.49 -14.14
C GLU A 90 9.09 1.20 -14.71
N SER A 91 10.28 1.34 -15.30
CA SER A 91 11.06 0.40 -16.12
C SER A 91 11.23 -1.01 -15.52
N VAL A 92 10.21 -1.84 -15.71
CA VAL A 92 10.23 -3.28 -15.39
C VAL A 92 10.20 -4.17 -16.64
N GLU A 93 10.25 -3.57 -17.82
CA GLU A 93 10.16 -4.29 -19.11
C GLU A 93 11.19 -5.42 -19.22
N ASP A 94 12.43 -5.17 -18.80
CA ASP A 94 13.53 -6.12 -18.89
C ASP A 94 13.51 -7.22 -17.80
N ILE A 95 12.53 -7.18 -16.88
CA ILE A 95 12.45 -8.17 -15.80
C ILE A 95 11.93 -9.50 -16.34
N LYS A 96 12.69 -10.55 -16.01
CA LYS A 96 12.31 -11.95 -16.24
C LYS A 96 11.93 -12.61 -14.93
N ILE A 97 10.74 -13.20 -14.88
CA ILE A 97 10.19 -13.85 -13.70
C ILE A 97 10.35 -15.35 -13.84
N ASN A 98 11.20 -15.94 -12.98
CA ASN A 98 11.37 -17.39 -12.95
C ASN A 98 10.22 -18.04 -12.17
N ARG A 99 9.61 -19.09 -12.73
CA ARG A 99 8.51 -19.84 -12.11
C ARG A 99 8.88 -20.42 -10.75
N LYS A 100 10.12 -20.91 -10.57
CA LYS A 100 10.60 -21.44 -9.28
C LYS A 100 10.70 -20.34 -8.23
N GLU A 101 11.16 -19.14 -8.62
CA GLU A 101 11.25 -17.97 -7.72
C GLU A 101 9.84 -17.53 -7.30
N MET A 102 8.91 -17.39 -8.25
CA MET A 102 7.52 -17.07 -7.97
C MET A 102 6.86 -18.12 -7.06
N LYS A 103 7.09 -19.42 -7.31
CA LYS A 103 6.58 -20.50 -6.45
C LYS A 103 7.07 -20.39 -5.02
N LYS A 104 8.32 -19.98 -4.79
CA LYS A 104 8.90 -19.80 -3.46
C LYS A 104 8.25 -18.62 -2.70
N ILE A 105 7.91 -17.54 -3.41
CA ILE A 105 7.41 -16.30 -2.83
C ILE A 105 5.88 -16.31 -2.67
N MET A 106 5.18 -16.67 -3.75
CA MET A 106 3.72 -16.59 -3.89
C MET A 106 3.01 -17.92 -3.59
N GLY A 107 3.75 -19.04 -3.57
CA GLY A 107 3.18 -20.38 -3.42
C GLY A 107 2.72 -21.01 -4.75
N VAL A 108 2.45 -22.31 -4.69
CA VAL A 108 2.23 -23.16 -5.88
C VAL A 108 0.96 -22.76 -6.66
N LYS A 109 -0.16 -22.59 -5.94
CA LYS A 109 -1.47 -22.28 -6.53
C LYS A 109 -1.43 -20.97 -7.31
N TYR A 110 -1.08 -19.87 -6.63
CA TYR A 110 -0.94 -18.54 -7.24
C TYR A 110 0.05 -18.53 -8.42
N THR A 111 1.18 -19.22 -8.31
CA THR A 111 2.16 -19.27 -9.41
C THR A 111 1.58 -19.97 -10.65
N ASN A 112 0.90 -21.10 -10.45
CA ASN A 112 0.31 -21.84 -11.56
C ASN A 112 -0.80 -21.04 -12.24
N GLU A 113 -1.66 -20.38 -11.46
CA GLU A 113 -2.70 -19.49 -11.98
C GLU A 113 -2.07 -18.32 -12.76
N CYS A 114 -1.04 -17.67 -12.21
CA CYS A 114 -0.36 -16.55 -12.84
C CYS A 114 0.24 -16.93 -14.20
N PHE A 115 0.98 -18.04 -14.28
CA PHE A 115 1.57 -18.50 -15.53
C PHE A 115 0.49 -18.90 -16.55
N LYS A 116 -0.57 -19.61 -16.12
CA LYS A 116 -1.70 -19.99 -16.97
C LYS A 116 -2.39 -18.76 -17.57
N MET A 117 -2.68 -17.74 -16.75
CA MET A 117 -3.33 -16.50 -17.19
C MET A 117 -2.49 -15.70 -18.18
N ASN A 118 -1.16 -15.83 -18.13
CA ASN A 118 -0.25 -15.16 -19.05
C ASN A 118 0.08 -15.98 -20.31
N GLY A 119 -0.67 -17.04 -20.59
CA GLY A 119 -0.53 -17.88 -21.79
C GLY A 119 0.57 -18.93 -21.70
N LEU A 120 1.24 -19.06 -20.55
CA LEU A 120 2.34 -20.00 -20.33
C LEU A 120 1.80 -21.28 -19.65
N VAL A 121 1.08 -22.09 -20.43
CA VAL A 121 0.40 -23.30 -19.96
C VAL A 121 1.36 -24.50 -19.89
N ASN A 122 2.43 -24.50 -20.69
CA ASN A 122 3.39 -25.59 -20.73
C ASN A 122 4.31 -25.62 -19.49
N LYS A 123 4.57 -26.82 -18.96
CA LYS A 123 5.44 -27.03 -17.78
C LYS A 123 6.91 -26.66 -18.03
N ASP A 124 7.31 -26.58 -19.30
CA ASP A 124 8.68 -26.28 -19.72
C ASP A 124 8.99 -24.78 -19.73
N GLU A 125 7.97 -23.93 -19.81
CA GLU A 125 8.12 -22.48 -19.72
C GLU A 125 8.39 -22.07 -18.28
N LYS A 126 9.69 -21.91 -18.01
CA LYS A 126 10.22 -21.56 -16.69
C LYS A 126 10.26 -20.05 -16.45
N VAL A 127 10.05 -19.24 -17.48
CA VAL A 127 10.30 -17.79 -17.44
C VAL A 127 9.13 -17.03 -18.06
N LEU A 128 8.68 -15.99 -17.37
CA LEU A 128 7.71 -15.01 -17.84
C LEU A 128 8.43 -13.68 -18.06
N GLU A 129 8.32 -13.11 -19.25
CA GLU A 129 8.95 -11.84 -19.60
C GLU A 129 7.96 -10.69 -19.42
N VAL A 130 8.30 -9.73 -18.56
CA VAL A 130 7.38 -8.62 -18.22
C VAL A 130 7.12 -7.73 -19.43
N LYS A 131 8.10 -7.53 -20.33
CA LYS A 131 7.91 -6.86 -21.62
C LYS A 131 6.75 -7.43 -22.44
N ASN A 132 6.62 -8.75 -22.51
CA ASN A 132 5.56 -9.41 -23.28
C ASN A 132 4.18 -9.20 -22.67
N ILE A 133 4.10 -8.93 -21.37
CA ILE A 133 2.88 -8.55 -20.68
C ILE A 133 2.54 -7.09 -20.96
N LEU A 134 3.50 -6.19 -20.76
CA LEU A 134 3.30 -4.76 -20.99
C LEU A 134 2.88 -4.45 -22.43
N ASN A 135 3.43 -5.18 -23.41
CA ASN A 135 3.03 -5.06 -24.81
C ASN A 135 1.57 -5.47 -25.10
N LYS A 136 0.93 -6.25 -24.22
CA LYS A 136 -0.49 -6.66 -24.34
C LYS A 136 -1.43 -5.71 -23.61
N MET A 137 -0.90 -4.78 -22.81
CA MET A 137 -1.69 -3.86 -22.01
C MET A 137 -1.81 -2.52 -22.72
N GLU A 138 -3.03 -2.00 -22.80
CA GLU A 138 -3.28 -0.64 -23.30
C GLU A 138 -2.60 0.41 -22.40
N ASN A 139 -2.69 0.20 -21.08
CA ASN A 139 -2.00 1.00 -20.08
C ASN A 139 -0.77 0.23 -19.59
N LYS A 140 0.44 0.76 -19.78
CA LYS A 140 1.71 0.14 -19.36
C LYS A 140 1.93 0.12 -17.82
N ASN A 141 0.86 0.21 -17.05
CA ASN A 141 0.89 0.26 -15.59
C ASN A 141 0.50 -1.10 -15.02
N LEU A 142 1.41 -1.75 -14.29
CA LEU A 142 1.10 -3.00 -13.60
C LEU A 142 0.36 -2.68 -12.29
N ILE A 143 -0.96 -2.87 -12.32
CA ILE A 143 -1.85 -2.65 -11.18
C ILE A 143 -1.69 -3.81 -10.19
N LEU A 144 -1.58 -3.50 -8.90
CA LEU A 144 -1.54 -4.52 -7.85
C LEU A 144 -2.92 -5.15 -7.61
N SER A 145 -2.96 -6.38 -7.08
CA SER A 145 -4.24 -6.92 -6.63
C SER A 145 -4.80 -6.15 -5.43
N LYS A 146 -6.12 -6.19 -5.25
CA LYS A 146 -6.81 -5.52 -4.13
C LYS A 146 -6.21 -5.90 -2.77
N ILE A 147 -5.69 -7.13 -2.64
CA ILE A 147 -5.05 -7.60 -1.41
C ILE A 147 -3.77 -6.81 -1.14
N TYR A 148 -2.88 -6.69 -2.14
CA TYR A 148 -1.62 -5.97 -1.96
C TYR A 148 -1.80 -4.45 -1.91
N GLN A 149 -2.79 -3.89 -2.61
CA GLN A 149 -3.19 -2.48 -2.43
C GLN A 149 -3.56 -2.20 -0.96
N LYS A 150 -4.42 -3.04 -0.35
CA LYS A 150 -4.76 -2.93 1.08
C LYS A 150 -3.57 -3.13 2.02
N LYS A 151 -2.65 -4.04 1.69
CA LYS A 151 -1.42 -4.24 2.50
C LYS A 151 -0.51 -3.01 2.42
N LEU A 152 -0.38 -2.40 1.25
CA LEU A 152 0.37 -1.16 1.07
C LEU A 152 -0.28 0.01 1.80
N GLU A 153 -1.60 0.18 1.73
CA GLU A 153 -2.31 1.21 2.50
C GLU A 153 -2.04 1.07 4.02
N LYS A 154 -2.13 -0.16 4.53
CA LYS A 154 -1.80 -0.45 5.94
C LYS A 154 -0.33 -0.16 6.27
N GLN A 155 0.59 -0.52 5.38
CA GLN A 155 2.01 -0.22 5.57
C GLN A 155 2.25 1.29 5.57
N SER A 156 1.74 2.01 4.57
CA SER A 156 1.84 3.47 4.47
C SER A 156 1.26 4.17 5.70
N SER A 157 0.12 3.72 6.20
CA SER A 157 -0.46 4.26 7.44
C SER A 157 0.43 4.03 8.66
N CYS A 158 0.97 2.80 8.82
CA CYS A 158 1.90 2.47 9.90
C CYS A 158 3.16 3.34 9.83
N LEU A 159 3.72 3.49 8.63
CA LEU A 159 4.91 4.27 8.37
C LEU A 159 4.70 5.77 8.59
N ALA A 160 3.57 6.33 8.15
CA ALA A 160 3.22 7.73 8.39
C ALA A 160 3.09 8.02 9.89
N PHE A 161 2.47 7.12 10.66
CA PHE A 161 2.38 7.26 12.11
C PHE A 161 3.75 7.17 12.79
N PHE A 162 4.59 6.26 12.32
CA PHE A 162 5.97 6.16 12.79
C PHE A 162 6.74 7.48 12.55
N LEU A 163 6.68 8.07 11.35
CA LEU A 163 7.31 9.36 11.07
C LEU A 163 6.76 10.49 11.94
N LEU A 164 5.45 10.53 12.14
CA LEU A 164 4.83 11.54 13.00
C LEU A 164 5.35 11.47 14.44
N LYS A 165 5.63 10.27 14.97
CA LYS A 165 6.26 10.13 16.29
C LYS A 165 7.69 10.64 16.35
N ILE A 166 8.46 10.46 15.27
CA ILE A 166 9.87 10.83 15.22
C ILE A 166 10.02 12.34 14.99
N PHE A 167 9.26 12.91 14.06
CA PHE A 167 9.44 14.29 13.58
C PHE A 167 8.36 15.26 14.05
N GLY A 168 7.23 14.76 14.57
CA GLY A 168 6.10 15.60 14.96
C GLY A 168 5.47 16.35 13.78
N PHE A 169 4.77 17.43 14.07
CA PHE A 169 4.19 18.35 13.08
C PHE A 169 5.20 19.39 12.59
N ASN A 170 6.41 18.96 12.26
CA ASN A 170 7.42 19.87 11.72
C ASN A 170 7.11 20.18 10.25
N LYS A 171 6.84 21.46 9.96
CA LYS A 171 6.52 21.97 8.61
C LYS A 171 7.68 21.84 7.60
N GLU A 172 8.91 21.62 8.06
CA GLU A 172 10.05 21.32 7.18
C GLU A 172 9.85 19.99 6.44
N TYR A 173 9.14 19.05 7.06
CA TYR A 173 9.00 17.68 6.56
C TYR A 173 7.55 17.32 6.22
N LEU A 174 6.58 17.89 6.95
CA LEU A 174 5.15 17.63 6.79
C LEU A 174 4.47 18.81 6.11
N PHE A 175 4.06 18.60 4.86
CA PHE A 175 3.34 19.57 4.06
C PHE A 175 1.84 19.37 4.20
N GLU A 176 1.12 20.48 4.29
CA GLU A 176 -0.33 20.52 4.37
C GLU A 176 -0.87 21.16 3.09
N TYR A 177 -1.78 20.46 2.43
CA TYR A 177 -2.47 20.92 1.22
C TYR A 177 -3.98 20.91 1.47
N GLU A 178 -4.69 21.87 0.91
CA GLU A 178 -6.15 21.80 0.85
C GLU A 178 -6.55 20.76 -0.20
N ALA A 179 -7.45 19.84 0.16
CA ALA A 179 -7.96 18.86 -0.79
C ALA A 179 -8.94 19.57 -1.76
N PRO A 180 -8.89 19.27 -3.06
CA PRO A 180 -9.78 19.91 -4.01
C PRO A 180 -11.24 19.53 -3.74
N ASN A 181 -12.15 20.50 -3.91
CA ASN A 181 -13.59 20.30 -3.72
C ASN A 181 -14.21 19.43 -4.82
N SER A 182 -13.59 19.35 -5.99
CA SER A 182 -14.01 18.55 -7.13
C SER A 182 -12.82 17.80 -7.72
N ILE A 183 -13.06 16.59 -8.22
CA ILE A 183 -12.01 15.77 -8.87
C ILE A 183 -12.02 16.05 -10.37
N SER A 184 -11.03 16.79 -10.86
CA SER A 184 -10.90 17.11 -12.29
C SER A 184 -9.83 16.28 -13.00
N ASN A 185 -8.83 15.80 -12.26
CA ASN A 185 -7.67 15.12 -12.79
C ASN A 185 -7.14 14.02 -11.85
N GLN A 186 -6.07 13.34 -12.28
CA GLN A 186 -5.42 12.27 -11.53
C GLN A 186 -4.92 12.71 -10.15
N ILE A 187 -4.31 13.90 -10.05
CA ILE A 187 -3.74 14.44 -8.82
C ILE A 187 -4.86 14.75 -7.83
N ASP A 188 -5.94 15.37 -8.30
CA ASP A 188 -7.12 15.64 -7.47
C ASP A 188 -7.72 14.36 -6.90
N ALA A 189 -7.77 13.29 -7.71
CA ALA A 189 -8.29 12.00 -7.29
C ALA A 189 -7.44 11.43 -6.14
N ILE A 190 -6.11 11.50 -6.26
CA ILE A 190 -5.17 11.07 -5.22
C ILE A 190 -5.34 11.90 -3.95
N TYR A 191 -5.40 13.22 -4.07
CA TYR A 191 -5.54 14.12 -2.92
C TYR A 191 -6.87 13.88 -2.21
N ASN A 192 -7.94 13.77 -2.97
CA ASN A 192 -9.25 13.49 -2.42
C ASN A 192 -9.33 12.10 -1.75
N HIS A 193 -8.60 11.10 -2.25
CA HIS A 193 -8.54 9.77 -1.64
C HIS A 193 -7.85 9.78 -0.26
N TYR A 194 -6.82 10.62 -0.08
CA TYR A 194 -6.07 10.73 1.17
C TYR A 194 -6.49 11.91 2.07
N LYS A 195 -7.61 12.58 1.76
CA LYS A 195 -8.05 13.75 2.54
C LYS A 195 -8.50 13.36 3.94
N LEU A 196 -8.19 14.23 4.89
CA LEU A 196 -8.67 14.22 6.27
C LEU A 196 -9.53 15.46 6.49
N SER A 197 -10.70 15.28 7.09
CA SER A 197 -11.54 16.40 7.51
C SER A 197 -11.19 16.78 8.95
N ILE A 198 -10.66 17.98 9.13
CA ILE A 198 -10.26 18.52 10.44
C ILE A 198 -10.86 19.92 10.56
N ASN A 199 -11.76 20.11 11.52
CA ASN A 199 -12.49 21.37 11.72
C ASN A 199 -13.18 21.87 10.44
N ASP A 200 -13.91 20.97 9.77
CA ASP A 200 -14.61 21.20 8.49
C ASP A 200 -13.71 21.56 7.28
N LEU A 201 -12.39 21.57 7.46
CA LEU A 201 -11.43 21.73 6.36
C LEU A 201 -10.98 20.36 5.87
N ASN A 202 -11.01 20.15 4.55
CA ASN A 202 -10.48 18.95 3.92
C ASN A 202 -9.01 19.16 3.59
N LYS A 203 -8.12 18.45 4.28
CA LYS A 203 -6.67 18.62 4.17
C LYS A 203 -5.99 17.32 3.78
N VAL A 204 -4.89 17.41 3.06
CA VAL A 204 -3.99 16.30 2.74
C VAL A 204 -2.64 16.60 3.36
N TYR A 205 -2.10 15.63 4.08
CA TYR A 205 -0.79 15.71 4.71
C TYR A 205 0.20 14.84 3.96
N ARG A 206 1.33 15.41 3.53
CA ARG A 206 2.33 14.70 2.73
C ARG A 206 3.73 14.90 3.29
N TRP A 207 4.55 13.86 3.12
CA TRP A 207 5.97 13.84 3.48
C TRP A 207 6.82 13.85 2.22
N ASP A 208 6.60 14.85 1.36
CA ASP A 208 7.14 14.86 -0.01
C ASP A 208 8.62 15.26 -0.08
N ASN A 209 9.11 16.00 0.91
CA ASN A 209 10.45 16.59 0.92
C ASN A 209 11.32 16.04 2.05
N LEU A 210 11.08 14.79 2.45
CA LEU A 210 12.01 14.11 3.34
C LEU A 210 13.39 14.07 2.67
N PRO A 211 14.47 14.41 3.41
CA PRO A 211 15.84 14.13 2.96
C PRO A 211 15.92 12.70 2.40
N GLU A 212 16.72 12.47 1.36
CA GLU A 212 16.82 11.16 0.72
C GLU A 212 17.14 10.04 1.73
N GLU A 213 18.00 10.34 2.69
CA GLU A 213 18.36 9.49 3.84
C GLU A 213 17.17 9.10 4.74
N LEU A 214 16.11 9.91 4.71
CA LEU A 214 14.87 9.74 5.44
C LEU A 214 13.72 9.26 4.55
N SER A 215 13.96 9.06 3.25
CA SER A 215 12.97 8.54 2.32
C SER A 215 12.58 7.09 2.64
N TYR A 216 11.35 6.72 2.29
CA TYR A 216 10.81 5.39 2.58
C TYR A 216 11.65 4.29 1.92
N GLY A 217 12.28 3.45 2.75
CA GLY A 217 13.12 2.33 2.32
C GLY A 217 14.60 2.51 2.65
N GLU A 218 15.03 3.72 3.00
CA GLU A 218 16.45 4.05 3.22
C GLU A 218 16.78 4.45 4.66
N VAL A 219 15.76 4.81 5.46
CA VAL A 219 15.94 5.13 6.89
C VAL A 219 16.52 3.91 7.63
N LYS A 220 17.77 4.03 8.08
CA LYS A 220 18.47 2.98 8.84
C LYS A 220 18.54 3.35 10.31
N PHE A 221 17.62 2.80 11.10
CA PHE A 221 17.79 2.79 12.55
C PHE A 221 18.79 1.71 12.97
N LYS A 222 19.58 1.99 14.01
CA LYS A 222 20.48 0.99 14.59
C LYS A 222 19.68 -0.26 14.99
N LYS A 223 20.16 -1.44 14.58
CA LYS A 223 19.51 -2.72 14.92
C LYS A 223 19.26 -2.80 16.43
N ASN A 224 18.14 -3.42 16.82
CA ASN A 224 17.68 -3.63 18.19
C ASN A 224 17.16 -2.39 18.94
N THR A 225 17.19 -1.20 18.35
CA THR A 225 16.50 -0.02 18.90
C THR A 225 14.98 -0.17 18.83
N LYS A 226 14.24 0.64 19.60
CA LYS A 226 12.77 0.64 19.59
C LYS A 226 12.23 1.05 18.22
N GLU A 227 12.86 2.05 17.63
CA GLU A 227 12.57 2.62 16.32
C GLU A 227 12.80 1.57 15.23
N TYR A 228 13.92 0.85 15.28
CA TYR A 228 14.19 -0.26 14.35
C TYR A 228 13.12 -1.35 14.45
N LYS A 229 12.70 -1.72 15.67
CA LYS A 229 11.67 -2.74 15.88
C LYS A 229 10.31 -2.29 15.32
N GLU A 230 9.93 -1.03 15.53
CA GLU A 230 8.67 -0.46 15.03
C GLU A 230 8.67 -0.32 13.51
N LEU A 231 9.74 0.22 12.92
CA LEU A 231 9.89 0.32 11.46
C LEU A 231 9.84 -1.06 10.79
N ASN A 232 10.58 -2.03 11.33
CA ASN A 232 10.58 -3.41 10.80
C ASN A 232 9.20 -4.06 10.92
N LYS A 233 8.42 -3.71 11.95
CA LYS A 233 7.04 -4.18 12.10
C LYS A 233 6.14 -3.62 10.99
N CYS A 234 6.22 -2.32 10.69
CA CYS A 234 5.51 -1.74 9.56
C CYS A 234 5.90 -2.43 8.24
N ASN A 235 7.19 -2.64 7.99
CA ASN A 235 7.69 -3.27 6.76
C ASN A 235 7.29 -4.74 6.60
N LYS A 236 6.97 -5.44 7.69
CA LYS A 236 6.47 -6.82 7.65
C LYS A 236 5.02 -6.95 7.19
N ILE A 237 4.25 -5.85 7.15
CA ILE A 237 2.83 -5.88 6.74
C ILE A 237 2.67 -6.50 5.34
N LEU A 238 3.53 -6.14 4.39
CA LEU A 238 3.48 -6.70 3.03
C LEU A 238 3.74 -8.21 2.98
N LYS A 239 4.63 -8.71 3.85
CA LYS A 239 5.10 -10.11 3.84
C LYS A 239 4.24 -11.04 4.70
N THR A 240 3.30 -10.49 5.46
CA THR A 240 2.44 -11.28 6.34
C THR A 240 1.41 -12.01 5.48
N LYS A 241 1.35 -13.35 5.59
CA LYS A 241 0.33 -14.16 4.94
C LYS A 241 -1.01 -13.96 5.63
N THR A 242 -2.04 -13.61 4.88
CA THR A 242 -3.40 -13.44 5.39
C THR A 242 -4.06 -14.82 5.52
N LYS A 243 -4.77 -15.12 6.63
CA LYS A 243 -5.40 -16.44 6.86
C LYS A 243 -6.37 -16.91 5.76
N GLN A 244 -6.84 -16.00 4.91
CA GLN A 244 -7.69 -16.28 3.73
C GLN A 244 -6.90 -16.73 2.49
N GLU A 245 -5.58 -16.91 2.58
CA GLU A 245 -4.71 -17.25 1.44
C GLU A 245 -4.65 -18.76 1.09
N PHE A 246 -5.57 -19.59 1.61
CA PHE A 246 -5.66 -21.02 1.30
C PHE A 246 -7.07 -21.44 0.89
#